data_AF-A0A9D8MTH1-F1
#
_entry.id   AF-A0A9D8MTH1-F1
#
_cell.length_a   1.000
_cell.length_b   1.000
_cell.length_c   1.000
_cell.angle_alpha   90.00
_cell.angle_beta   90.00
_cell.angle_gamma   90.00
#
_symmetry.space_group_name_H-M   'P 1'
#
loop_
_entity.id
_entity.type
_entity.pdbx_description
1 polymer ?
#
loop_
_entity_poly.entity_id
_entity_poly.type
_entity_poly.pdbx_seq_one_letter_code
_entity_poly.pdbx_strand_id
1 'polypeptide(L)'
;MKKILYIIGIVATVAAFSSCRGGDSFSDSIFDTSVPAVDPSKATYPFDQWLYENFVVPYNVDVKYRFDLSASDLNFQLTPADYNRSQLLAHFIRYLFYDVYTKYAGDDFMKKYGPRIFHFIGSSGYSPTTGTEVLGTASGGVKITLYNVNEMKPYSEGVVYAGEDVSVLNERYFHTMHHEFSHILHQTKSYPVTFGQVTSGSYDPINWQDRDSVWTHQHGYVTHYASSATYEDFVETLSCIITDTKHRWMNRIINAASMGVRQGDKEDILELIDSLDIDLDAPKSHWNNFTLYEESEYNDQTDEYDPTNRYVLEDHRLLDNEVVNKAADAYVKQYRYKEVRHFNSFKDEFLPWVKISSDEDLTGINSLLKKLDIATKWYTENWGLYAFTLRREVVERQSKINDYLQNDVTIYELK
;
A
#
# COMPACT_ATOMS: atom_id res chain seq x y z
N MET A 1 -20.26 16.08 23.70
CA MET A 1 -19.57 16.33 22.41
C MET A 1 -19.12 14.99 21.86
N LYS A 2 -19.83 14.49 20.83
CA LYS A 2 -19.55 13.17 20.23
C LYS A 2 -18.24 13.27 19.46
N LYS A 3 -17.20 12.55 19.92
CA LYS A 3 -15.88 12.51 19.28
C LYS A 3 -15.96 11.52 18.11
N ILE A 4 -15.73 12.01 16.89
CA ILE A 4 -15.58 11.21 15.67
C ILE A 4 -14.16 10.62 15.70
N LEU A 5 -14.06 9.30 15.62
CA LEU A 5 -12.80 8.55 15.53
C LEU A 5 -12.34 8.58 14.06
N TYR A 6 -11.13 9.09 13.79
CA TYR A 6 -10.46 8.95 12.49
C TYR A 6 -9.64 7.66 12.52
N ILE A 7 -10.10 6.64 11.78
CA ILE A 7 -9.35 5.41 11.50
C ILE A 7 -8.77 5.59 10.09
N ILE A 8 -7.44 5.65 9.97
CA ILE A 8 -6.75 5.83 8.67
C ILE A 8 -6.58 4.47 8.00
N GLY A 9 -7.00 4.38 6.74
CA GLY A 9 -6.53 3.39 5.77
C GLY A 9 -7.23 2.03 5.77
N ILE A 10 -8.54 1.98 5.47
CA ILE A 10 -9.21 0.72 5.14
C ILE A 10 -9.47 0.68 3.63
N VAL A 11 -8.85 -0.27 2.94
CA VAL A 11 -9.38 -0.81 1.68
C VAL A 11 -10.57 -1.66 2.08
N ALA A 12 -11.78 -1.20 1.75
CA ALA A 12 -12.99 -1.98 2.04
C ALA A 12 -13.37 -2.75 0.79
N THR A 13 -12.77 -3.93 0.62
CA THR A 13 -13.16 -4.86 -0.43
C THR A 13 -14.51 -5.47 -0.06
N VAL A 14 -15.60 -5.03 -0.71
CA VAL A 14 -16.91 -5.70 -0.61
C VAL A 14 -16.84 -6.96 -1.47
N ALA A 15 -16.14 -7.98 -0.97
CA ALA A 15 -16.17 -9.31 -1.55
C ALA A 15 -17.54 -9.93 -1.21
N ALA A 16 -18.47 -9.90 -2.16
CA ALA A 16 -19.66 -10.72 -2.09
C ALA A 16 -19.23 -12.19 -2.15
N PHE A 17 -19.11 -12.83 -0.99
CA PHE A 17 -18.90 -14.27 -0.88
C PHE A 17 -20.14 -15.00 -1.41
N SER A 18 -20.09 -15.39 -2.67
CA SER A 18 -20.82 -16.54 -3.18
C SER A 18 -19.79 -17.46 -3.81
N SER A 19 -19.37 -18.49 -3.08
CA SER A 19 -18.69 -19.63 -3.69
C SER A 19 -19.71 -20.38 -4.56
N CYS A 20 -19.92 -19.91 -5.77
CA CYS A 20 -20.58 -20.71 -6.78
C CYS A 20 -19.54 -21.66 -7.33
N ARG A 21 -19.59 -22.93 -6.90
CA ARG A 21 -19.11 -24.05 -7.73
C ARG A 21 -19.93 -24.02 -9.01
N GLY A 22 -19.42 -23.35 -10.03
CA GLY A 22 -20.00 -23.26 -11.36
C GLY A 22 -18.96 -22.60 -12.26
N GLY A 23 -18.55 -23.29 -13.31
CA GLY A 23 -17.50 -22.84 -14.22
C GLY A 23 -17.95 -21.68 -15.10
N ASP A 24 -17.99 -20.49 -14.54
CA ASP A 24 -18.09 -19.27 -15.33
C ASP A 24 -16.67 -18.92 -15.78
N SER A 25 -16.30 -19.41 -16.96
CA SER A 25 -15.24 -18.78 -17.73
C SER A 25 -15.54 -17.29 -17.82
N PHE A 26 -14.54 -16.43 -17.65
CA PHE A 26 -14.60 -15.04 -18.09
C PHE A 26 -15.01 -15.02 -19.58
N SER A 27 -16.31 -15.01 -19.84
CA SER A 27 -16.87 -14.86 -21.18
C SER A 27 -16.70 -13.41 -21.62
N ASP A 28 -16.85 -13.16 -22.91
CA ASP A 28 -16.78 -11.82 -23.48
C ASP A 28 -17.61 -10.83 -22.66
N SER A 29 -17.01 -9.66 -22.40
CA SER A 29 -17.50 -8.57 -21.56
C SER A 29 -19.03 -8.41 -21.55
N ILE A 30 -19.65 -8.45 -20.37
CA ILE A 30 -21.05 -8.02 -20.15
C ILE A 30 -21.24 -6.49 -20.22
N PHE A 31 -20.15 -5.73 -20.32
CA PHE A 31 -20.19 -4.29 -20.57
C PHE A 31 -20.31 -4.06 -22.07
N ASP A 32 -21.30 -3.25 -22.44
CA ASP A 32 -21.51 -2.78 -23.80
C ASP A 32 -20.18 -2.25 -24.37
N THR A 33 -19.65 -2.94 -25.38
CA THR A 33 -18.44 -2.56 -26.10
C THR A 33 -18.71 -1.43 -27.10
N SER A 34 -19.94 -0.90 -27.16
CA SER A 34 -20.22 0.32 -27.89
C SER A 34 -19.53 1.48 -27.16
N VAL A 35 -18.37 1.85 -27.70
CA VAL A 35 -17.58 2.99 -27.26
C VAL A 35 -18.40 4.26 -27.56
N PRO A 36 -18.95 4.97 -26.55
CA PRO A 36 -19.78 6.13 -26.81
C PRO A 36 -18.92 7.23 -27.41
N ALA A 37 -19.37 7.81 -28.54
CA ALA A 37 -18.73 8.99 -29.07
C ALA A 37 -18.77 10.12 -28.02
N VAL A 38 -17.63 10.79 -27.83
CA VAL A 38 -17.53 11.93 -26.91
C VAL A 38 -18.38 13.07 -27.43
N ASP A 39 -19.18 13.71 -26.57
CA ASP A 39 -20.13 14.76 -26.94
C ASP A 39 -19.43 16.14 -27.09
N PRO A 40 -19.27 16.68 -28.32
CA PRO A 40 -18.57 17.94 -28.55
C PRO A 40 -19.29 19.17 -28.00
N SER A 41 -20.56 19.04 -27.62
CA SER A 41 -21.35 20.16 -27.08
C SER A 41 -21.10 20.43 -25.59
N LYS A 42 -20.44 19.51 -24.87
CA LYS A 42 -20.18 19.66 -23.43
C LYS A 42 -18.96 20.55 -23.16
N ALA A 43 -19.04 21.38 -22.12
CA ALA A 43 -17.93 22.20 -21.61
C ALA A 43 -16.68 21.37 -21.23
N THR A 44 -16.89 20.09 -20.95
CA THR A 44 -15.88 19.09 -20.53
C THR A 44 -15.32 18.28 -21.69
N TYR A 45 -15.76 18.53 -22.93
CA TYR A 45 -15.34 17.79 -24.13
C TYR A 45 -13.83 17.61 -24.27
N PRO A 46 -12.97 18.63 -24.05
CA PRO A 46 -11.53 18.45 -24.22
C PRO A 46 -10.94 17.37 -23.32
N PHE A 47 -11.37 17.32 -22.06
CA PHE A 47 -10.90 16.30 -21.13
C PHE A 47 -11.51 14.92 -21.41
N ASP A 48 -12.81 14.87 -21.74
CA ASP A 48 -13.43 13.61 -22.15
C ASP A 48 -12.75 13.00 -23.38
N GLN A 49 -12.36 13.83 -24.35
CA GLN A 49 -11.62 13.39 -25.54
C GLN A 49 -10.25 12.85 -25.15
N TRP A 50 -9.55 13.51 -24.22
CA TRP A 50 -8.28 13.01 -23.70
C TRP A 50 -8.44 11.64 -23.01
N LEU A 51 -9.47 11.48 -22.17
CA LEU A 51 -9.79 10.19 -21.52
C LEU A 51 -10.10 9.11 -22.56
N TYR A 52 -10.86 9.46 -23.60
CA TYR A 52 -11.19 8.57 -24.69
C TYR A 52 -9.93 8.01 -25.38
N GLU A 53 -9.01 8.89 -25.75
CA GLU A 53 -7.78 8.54 -26.46
C GLU A 53 -6.78 7.77 -25.59
N ASN A 54 -6.73 8.04 -24.28
CA ASN A 54 -5.71 7.49 -23.39
C ASN A 54 -6.18 6.29 -22.54
N PHE A 55 -7.49 6.09 -22.39
CA PHE A 55 -8.07 5.02 -21.57
C PHE A 55 -9.03 4.13 -22.36
N VAL A 56 -10.00 4.72 -23.07
CA VAL A 56 -11.06 3.96 -23.74
C VAL A 56 -10.50 3.22 -24.96
N VAL A 57 -9.89 3.94 -25.90
CA VAL A 57 -9.33 3.35 -27.14
C VAL A 57 -8.25 2.28 -26.84
N PRO A 58 -7.24 2.54 -26.01
CA PRO A 58 -6.16 1.57 -25.82
C PRO A 58 -6.52 0.42 -24.87
N TYR A 59 -7.39 0.62 -23.87
CA TYR A 59 -7.62 -0.36 -22.78
C TYR A 59 -9.08 -0.70 -22.50
N ASN A 60 -10.04 -0.05 -23.15
CA ASN A 60 -11.47 -0.15 -22.83
C ASN A 60 -11.74 0.19 -21.35
N VAL A 61 -11.22 1.33 -20.91
CA VAL A 61 -11.32 1.81 -19.52
C VAL A 61 -12.18 3.07 -19.47
N ASP A 62 -13.18 3.05 -18.59
CA ASP A 62 -14.09 4.16 -18.33
C ASP A 62 -13.69 4.91 -17.05
N VAL A 63 -13.28 6.16 -17.18
CA VAL A 63 -12.92 7.03 -16.05
C VAL A 63 -14.10 7.95 -15.73
N LYS A 64 -14.85 7.59 -14.71
CA LYS A 64 -16.02 8.31 -14.21
C LYS A 64 -15.60 9.35 -13.16
N TYR A 65 -15.40 10.58 -13.62
CA TYR A 65 -15.12 11.72 -12.75
C TYR A 65 -16.34 12.60 -12.46
N ARG A 66 -17.38 12.48 -13.29
CA ARG A 66 -18.65 13.19 -13.07
C ARG A 66 -19.42 12.48 -11.98
N PHE A 67 -19.89 13.26 -11.02
CA PHE A 67 -20.64 12.70 -9.90
C PHE A 67 -21.96 12.10 -10.38
N ASP A 68 -22.10 10.79 -10.16
CA ASP A 68 -23.33 10.05 -10.41
C ASP A 68 -23.85 9.48 -9.09
N LEU A 69 -24.90 10.11 -8.55
CA LEU A 69 -25.58 9.67 -7.32
C LEU A 69 -26.10 8.24 -7.42
N SER A 70 -26.46 7.78 -8.62
CA SER A 70 -27.01 6.43 -8.83
C SER A 70 -25.95 5.33 -8.88
N ALA A 71 -24.70 5.69 -9.22
CA ALA A 71 -23.54 4.79 -9.23
C ALA A 71 -22.77 4.78 -7.89
N SER A 72 -23.16 5.65 -6.96
CA SER A 72 -22.53 5.85 -5.66
C SER A 72 -23.23 5.03 -4.57
N ASP A 73 -22.47 4.48 -3.62
CA ASP A 73 -23.06 3.79 -2.47
C ASP A 73 -23.75 4.84 -1.57
N LEU A 74 -25.09 4.81 -1.56
CA LEU A 74 -25.96 5.75 -0.86
C LEU A 74 -25.80 5.75 0.67
N ASN A 75 -25.03 4.80 1.22
CA ASN A 75 -24.72 4.75 2.64
C ASN A 75 -23.66 5.79 3.06
N PHE A 76 -23.01 6.46 2.11
CA PHE A 76 -22.01 7.49 2.38
C PHE A 76 -22.51 8.90 2.02
N GLN A 77 -22.09 9.91 2.79
CA GLN A 77 -22.33 11.31 2.45
C GLN A 77 -21.23 11.78 1.47
N LEU A 78 -21.51 11.65 0.18
CA LEU A 78 -20.50 11.84 -0.87
C LEU A 78 -20.59 13.22 -1.53
N THR A 79 -19.44 13.80 -1.85
CA THR A 79 -19.34 15.03 -2.65
C THR A 79 -18.70 14.76 -4.02
N PRO A 80 -19.04 15.57 -5.04
CA PRO A 80 -18.38 15.50 -6.35
C PRO A 80 -16.87 15.69 -6.24
N ALA A 81 -16.12 14.94 -7.05
CA ALA A 81 -14.70 15.18 -7.24
C ALA A 81 -14.49 16.51 -7.99
N ASP A 82 -13.51 17.28 -7.54
CA ASP A 82 -13.07 18.51 -8.18
C ASP A 82 -12.55 18.21 -9.59
N TYR A 83 -12.92 19.06 -10.54
CA TYR A 83 -12.66 18.80 -11.95
C TYR A 83 -11.16 18.79 -12.27
N ASN A 84 -10.39 19.77 -11.78
CA ASN A 84 -8.96 19.85 -12.08
C ASN A 84 -8.17 18.75 -11.37
N ARG A 85 -8.56 18.40 -10.13
CA ARG A 85 -7.97 17.26 -9.42
C ARG A 85 -8.32 15.92 -10.07
N SER A 86 -9.51 15.78 -10.64
CA SER A 86 -9.90 14.60 -11.43
C SER A 86 -9.02 14.44 -12.67
N GLN A 87 -8.73 15.55 -13.36
CA GLN A 87 -7.80 15.55 -14.49
C GLN A 87 -6.40 15.10 -14.06
N LEU A 88 -5.85 15.70 -13.00
CA LEU A 88 -4.55 15.31 -12.45
C LEU A 88 -4.50 13.83 -12.06
N LEU A 89 -5.53 13.33 -11.37
CA LEU A 89 -5.57 11.93 -10.95
C LEU A 89 -5.62 10.99 -12.16
N ALA A 90 -6.38 11.31 -13.21
CA ALA A 90 -6.39 10.53 -14.43
C ALA A 90 -5.02 10.49 -15.12
N HIS A 91 -4.32 11.63 -15.18
CA HIS A 91 -2.93 11.69 -15.67
C HIS A 91 -1.99 10.82 -14.82
N PHE A 92 -2.08 10.90 -13.50
CA PHE A 92 -1.24 10.06 -12.62
C PHE A 92 -1.57 8.57 -12.73
N ILE A 93 -2.84 8.19 -12.88
CA ILE A 93 -3.23 6.79 -13.14
C ILE A 93 -2.63 6.30 -14.45
N ARG A 94 -2.64 7.11 -15.51
CA ARG A 94 -1.98 6.78 -16.77
C ARG A 94 -0.48 6.55 -16.55
N TYR A 95 0.18 7.55 -15.98
CA TYR A 95 1.64 7.62 -15.88
C TYR A 95 2.26 6.67 -14.86
N LEU A 96 1.68 6.56 -13.66
CA LEU A 96 2.22 5.79 -12.53
C LEU A 96 1.69 4.35 -12.45
N PHE A 97 0.64 4.01 -13.20
CA PHE A 97 0.05 2.68 -13.18
C PHE A 97 0.00 2.04 -14.56
N TYR A 98 -0.78 2.59 -15.51
CA TYR A 98 -0.96 1.94 -16.82
C TYR A 98 0.34 1.85 -17.62
N ASP A 99 1.10 2.94 -17.70
CA ASP A 99 2.35 2.97 -18.46
C ASP A 99 3.41 2.06 -17.84
N VAL A 100 3.42 1.93 -16.51
CA VAL A 100 4.31 1.03 -15.76
C VAL A 100 4.05 -0.41 -16.19
N TYR A 101 2.81 -0.88 -16.06
CA TYR A 101 2.49 -2.27 -16.42
C TYR A 101 2.57 -2.53 -17.92
N THR A 102 2.20 -1.55 -18.75
CA THR A 102 2.34 -1.66 -20.21
C THR A 102 3.80 -1.83 -20.62
N LYS A 103 4.74 -1.12 -19.97
CA LYS A 103 6.18 -1.27 -20.23
C LYS A 103 6.70 -2.68 -19.97
N TYR A 104 6.23 -3.35 -18.91
CA TYR A 104 6.77 -4.65 -18.50
C TYR A 104 5.95 -5.88 -18.93
N ALA A 105 4.65 -5.73 -19.17
CA ALA A 105 3.76 -6.83 -19.55
C ALA A 105 3.03 -6.61 -20.89
N GLY A 106 3.16 -5.42 -21.50
CA GLY A 106 2.55 -5.08 -22.78
C GLY A 106 1.09 -4.62 -22.68
N ASP A 107 0.62 -3.96 -23.74
CA ASP A 107 -0.76 -3.43 -23.79
C ASP A 107 -1.81 -4.53 -23.70
N ASP A 108 -1.58 -5.69 -24.32
CA ASP A 108 -2.56 -6.78 -24.33
C ASP A 108 -2.79 -7.37 -22.93
N PHE A 109 -1.78 -7.31 -22.07
CA PHE A 109 -1.94 -7.67 -20.66
C PHE A 109 -2.85 -6.68 -19.93
N MET A 110 -2.61 -5.37 -20.07
CA MET A 110 -3.46 -4.34 -19.44
C MET A 110 -4.87 -4.30 -20.03
N LYS A 111 -5.02 -4.51 -21.34
CA LYS A 111 -6.30 -4.68 -22.01
C LYS A 111 -7.07 -5.90 -21.53
N LYS A 112 -6.43 -6.90 -20.92
CA LYS A 112 -7.11 -8.12 -20.47
C LYS A 112 -7.41 -8.09 -18.98
N TYR A 113 -6.43 -7.71 -18.17
CA TYR A 113 -6.49 -7.83 -16.71
C TYR A 113 -6.59 -6.48 -15.98
N GLY A 114 -6.36 -5.36 -16.66
CA GLY A 114 -6.43 -4.04 -16.05
C GLY A 114 -7.84 -3.68 -15.54
N PRO A 115 -7.95 -2.83 -14.51
CA PRO A 115 -9.24 -2.34 -14.03
C PRO A 115 -10.02 -1.60 -15.13
N ARG A 116 -11.32 -1.86 -15.29
CA ARG A 116 -12.11 -1.28 -16.41
C ARG A 116 -12.82 0.01 -16.08
N ILE A 117 -13.10 0.25 -14.81
CA ILE A 117 -13.83 1.45 -14.39
C ILE A 117 -13.07 2.09 -13.23
N PHE A 118 -12.70 3.35 -13.40
CA PHE A 118 -12.30 4.21 -12.29
C PHE A 118 -13.45 5.13 -11.96
N HIS A 119 -13.81 5.24 -10.68
CA HIS A 119 -14.86 6.15 -10.22
C HIS A 119 -14.28 7.10 -9.17
N PHE A 120 -14.28 8.40 -9.46
CA PHE A 120 -13.70 9.42 -8.58
C PHE A 120 -14.76 10.07 -7.72
N ILE A 121 -14.48 10.12 -6.42
CA ILE A 121 -15.36 10.74 -5.42
C ILE A 121 -14.56 11.76 -4.62
N GLY A 122 -15.13 12.95 -4.45
CA GLY A 122 -14.43 14.08 -3.85
C GLY A 122 -14.19 13.93 -2.36
N SER A 123 -15.15 13.38 -1.63
CA SER A 123 -15.07 13.18 -0.18
C SER A 123 -14.64 11.76 0.20
N SER A 124 -14.33 11.59 1.48
CA SER A 124 -14.13 10.30 2.13
C SER A 124 -15.42 9.46 2.12
N GLY A 125 -15.29 8.14 1.95
CA GLY A 125 -16.36 7.18 2.20
C GLY A 125 -16.39 6.80 3.68
N TYR A 126 -17.05 7.57 4.53
CA TYR A 126 -17.18 7.24 5.96
C TYR A 126 -18.32 6.28 6.24
N SER A 127 -17.99 5.07 6.71
CA SER A 127 -19.03 4.13 7.16
C SER A 127 -19.76 4.73 8.37
N PRO A 128 -21.08 4.98 8.30
CA PRO A 128 -21.83 5.56 9.41
C PRO A 128 -21.84 4.66 10.64
N THR A 129 -21.61 3.35 10.45
CA THR A 129 -21.73 2.31 11.47
C THR A 129 -20.41 2.04 12.18
N THR A 130 -19.29 2.02 11.45
CA THR A 130 -17.96 1.69 12.00
C THR A 130 -17.07 2.92 12.20
N GLY A 131 -17.41 4.07 11.60
CA GLY A 131 -16.58 5.28 11.65
C GLY A 131 -15.28 5.15 10.86
N THR A 132 -15.15 4.11 10.04
CA THR A 132 -13.96 3.83 9.25
C THR A 132 -14.02 4.55 7.91
N GLU A 133 -12.90 5.14 7.51
CA GLU A 133 -12.71 5.76 6.19
C GLU A 133 -12.38 4.68 5.15
N VAL A 134 -13.14 4.67 4.06
CA VAL A 134 -12.89 3.85 2.88
C VAL A 134 -12.09 4.65 1.88
N LEU A 135 -10.87 4.20 1.58
CA LEU A 135 -9.99 4.86 0.60
C LEU A 135 -10.27 4.41 -0.84
N GLY A 136 -10.79 3.18 -0.99
CA GLY A 136 -11.34 2.69 -2.23
C GLY A 136 -12.17 1.43 -2.05
N THR A 137 -12.99 1.13 -3.06
CA THR A 137 -13.77 -0.11 -3.14
C THR A 137 -13.59 -0.74 -4.51
N ALA A 138 -13.42 -2.07 -4.54
CA ALA A 138 -13.58 -2.83 -5.77
C ALA A 138 -14.88 -3.65 -5.76
N SER A 139 -15.56 -3.65 -6.91
CA SER A 139 -16.69 -4.55 -7.17
C SER A 139 -16.30 -5.50 -8.28
N GLY A 140 -16.09 -6.78 -7.90
CA GLY A 140 -15.77 -7.86 -8.84
C GLY A 140 -14.48 -7.67 -9.63
N GLY A 141 -13.51 -6.89 -9.13
CA GLY A 141 -12.24 -6.62 -9.81
C GLY A 141 -12.36 -5.72 -11.06
N VAL A 142 -13.55 -5.27 -11.44
CA VAL A 142 -13.76 -4.50 -12.68
C VAL A 142 -13.78 -2.99 -12.42
N LYS A 143 -14.34 -2.56 -11.29
CA LYS A 143 -14.48 -1.15 -10.91
C LYS A 143 -13.66 -0.86 -9.68
N ILE A 144 -12.83 0.18 -9.72
CA ILE A 144 -12.13 0.77 -8.58
C ILE A 144 -12.70 2.16 -8.31
N THR A 145 -13.24 2.36 -7.11
CA THR A 145 -13.67 3.68 -6.64
C THR A 145 -12.54 4.32 -5.85
N LEU A 146 -12.16 5.56 -6.17
CA LEU A 146 -11.13 6.33 -5.48
C LEU A 146 -11.79 7.53 -4.77
N TYR A 147 -11.72 7.55 -3.44
CA TYR A 147 -12.30 8.58 -2.59
C TYR A 147 -11.29 9.68 -2.25
N ASN A 148 -11.74 10.78 -1.63
CA ASN A 148 -10.89 11.88 -1.19
C ASN A 148 -10.14 12.62 -2.32
N VAL A 149 -10.65 12.62 -3.54
CA VAL A 149 -10.02 13.36 -4.65
C VAL A 149 -9.87 14.85 -4.32
N ASN A 150 -10.77 15.42 -3.50
CA ASN A 150 -10.70 16.82 -3.09
C ASN A 150 -9.66 17.10 -1.99
N GLU A 151 -8.98 16.08 -1.47
CA GLU A 151 -7.85 16.23 -0.55
C GLU A 151 -6.51 16.21 -1.28
N MET A 152 -6.49 15.90 -2.59
CA MET A 152 -5.28 16.07 -3.41
C MET A 152 -4.83 17.53 -3.41
N LYS A 153 -3.53 17.76 -3.58
CA LYS A 153 -3.01 19.11 -3.78
C LYS A 153 -3.81 19.81 -4.89
N PRO A 154 -4.39 21.00 -4.66
CA PRO A 154 -5.14 21.70 -5.68
C PRO A 154 -4.24 21.99 -6.87
N TYR A 155 -4.79 21.87 -8.08
CA TYR A 155 -4.05 22.25 -9.27
C TYR A 155 -3.86 23.78 -9.30
N SER A 156 -2.65 24.19 -9.60
CA SER A 156 -2.30 25.53 -10.05
C SER A 156 -1.23 25.40 -11.13
N GLU A 157 -1.16 26.36 -12.05
CA GLU A 157 -0.05 26.43 -12.99
C GLU A 157 1.28 26.46 -12.21
N GLY A 158 2.22 25.57 -12.58
CA GLY A 158 3.48 25.41 -11.84
C GLY A 158 3.37 24.69 -10.49
N VAL A 159 2.29 23.92 -10.24
CA VAL A 159 2.19 23.08 -9.04
C VAL A 159 3.37 22.09 -8.98
N VAL A 160 3.98 21.97 -7.79
CA VAL A 160 5.09 21.04 -7.52
C VAL A 160 4.63 20.02 -6.50
N TYR A 161 4.84 18.73 -6.78
CA TYR A 161 4.65 17.62 -5.83
C TYR A 161 5.98 17.32 -5.14
N ALA A 162 6.00 17.48 -3.81
CA ALA A 162 7.12 17.05 -2.97
C ALA A 162 6.99 15.56 -2.60
N GLY A 163 8.01 14.98 -1.97
CA GLY A 163 8.01 13.56 -1.58
C GLY A 163 6.85 13.18 -0.64
N GLU A 164 6.41 14.10 0.22
CA GLU A 164 5.23 13.93 1.06
C GLU A 164 3.92 13.88 0.25
N ASP A 165 3.78 14.74 -0.77
CA ASP A 165 2.61 14.74 -1.66
C ASP A 165 2.52 13.41 -2.42
N VAL A 166 3.66 12.90 -2.92
CA VAL A 166 3.74 11.59 -3.58
C VAL A 166 3.40 10.45 -2.62
N SER A 167 3.85 10.52 -1.36
CA SER A 167 3.53 9.52 -0.35
C SER A 167 2.02 9.46 -0.08
N VAL A 168 1.36 10.63 -0.05
CA VAL A 168 -0.11 10.72 0.07
C VAL A 168 -0.81 10.13 -1.16
N LEU A 169 -0.30 10.35 -2.38
CA LEU A 169 -0.84 9.72 -3.59
C LEU A 169 -0.77 8.18 -3.51
N ASN A 170 0.37 7.65 -3.05
CA ASN A 170 0.54 6.21 -2.88
C ASN A 170 -0.45 5.65 -1.86
N GLU A 171 -0.55 6.27 -0.70
CA GLU A 171 -1.42 5.82 0.38
C GLU A 171 -2.91 5.86 -0.01
N ARG A 172 -3.36 6.95 -0.64
CA ARG A 172 -4.79 7.15 -0.94
C ARG A 172 -5.25 6.40 -2.19
N TYR A 173 -4.37 6.25 -3.19
CA TYR A 173 -4.78 5.79 -4.52
C TYR A 173 -3.99 4.58 -4.97
N PHE A 174 -2.68 4.70 -5.13
CA PHE A 174 -1.91 3.69 -5.87
C PHE A 174 -1.78 2.38 -5.10
N HIS A 175 -1.64 2.42 -3.78
CA HIS A 175 -1.63 1.21 -2.95
C HIS A 175 -2.89 0.39 -3.16
N THR A 176 -4.07 1.02 -3.05
CA THR A 176 -5.37 0.41 -3.34
C THR A 176 -5.44 -0.11 -4.77
N MET A 177 -4.97 0.64 -5.76
CA MET A 177 -4.99 0.19 -7.15
C MET A 177 -4.12 -1.06 -7.38
N HIS A 178 -2.90 -1.11 -6.84
CA HIS A 178 -2.02 -2.27 -6.95
C HIS A 178 -2.55 -3.48 -6.16
N HIS A 179 -3.18 -3.23 -5.01
CA HIS A 179 -3.85 -4.24 -4.20
C HIS A 179 -5.00 -4.90 -5.00
N GLU A 180 -5.93 -4.10 -5.51
CA GLU A 180 -7.09 -4.59 -6.27
C GLU A 180 -6.68 -5.22 -7.60
N PHE A 181 -5.65 -4.68 -8.26
CA PHE A 181 -5.11 -5.31 -9.45
C PHE A 181 -4.51 -6.68 -9.15
N SER A 182 -3.82 -6.82 -8.02
CA SER A 182 -3.30 -8.11 -7.57
C SER A 182 -4.44 -9.10 -7.28
N HIS A 183 -5.59 -8.63 -6.77
CA HIS A 183 -6.80 -9.45 -6.66
C HIS A 183 -7.26 -10.02 -8.01
N ILE A 184 -7.36 -9.18 -9.04
CA ILE A 184 -7.77 -9.62 -10.39
C ILE A 184 -6.83 -10.71 -10.92
N LEU A 185 -5.53 -10.52 -10.73
CA LEU A 185 -4.52 -11.46 -11.21
C LEU A 185 -4.63 -12.81 -10.48
N HIS A 186 -4.72 -12.84 -9.15
CA HIS A 186 -4.78 -14.12 -8.45
C HIS A 186 -6.12 -14.85 -8.58
N GLN A 187 -7.20 -14.11 -8.80
CA GLN A 187 -8.49 -14.69 -9.19
C GLN A 187 -8.42 -15.38 -10.56
N THR A 188 -7.54 -14.92 -11.46
CA THR A 188 -7.31 -15.55 -12.75
C THR A 188 -6.36 -16.75 -12.66
N LYS A 189 -5.30 -16.66 -11.84
CA LYS A 189 -4.33 -17.74 -11.62
C LYS A 189 -4.07 -17.86 -10.12
N SER A 190 -4.49 -18.94 -9.49
CA SER A 190 -4.36 -19.06 -8.03
C SER A 190 -2.91 -18.96 -7.55
N TYR A 191 -2.70 -18.29 -6.42
CA TYR A 191 -1.41 -18.29 -5.73
C TYR A 191 -1.22 -19.57 -4.90
N PRO A 192 0.03 -19.94 -4.55
CA PRO A 192 0.30 -21.18 -3.82
C PRO A 192 -0.31 -21.19 -2.42
N VAL A 193 -0.97 -22.28 -2.05
CA VAL A 193 -1.54 -22.48 -0.69
C VAL A 193 -0.45 -22.39 0.39
N THR A 194 0.79 -22.72 0.05
CA THR A 194 1.95 -22.60 0.93
C THR A 194 2.18 -21.18 1.45
N PHE A 195 1.70 -20.13 0.74
CA PHE A 195 1.77 -18.75 1.22
C PHE A 195 1.02 -18.58 2.55
N GLY A 196 -0.26 -18.98 2.58
CA GLY A 196 -1.09 -18.87 3.79
C GLY A 196 -0.67 -19.83 4.90
N GLN A 197 0.05 -20.90 4.57
CA GLN A 197 0.62 -21.83 5.57
C GLN A 197 1.77 -21.21 6.37
N VAL A 198 2.43 -20.18 5.85
CA VAL A 198 3.55 -19.51 6.55
C VAL A 198 3.10 -18.92 7.88
N THR A 199 1.91 -18.33 7.94
CA THR A 199 1.33 -17.73 9.16
C THR A 199 -0.01 -18.37 9.52
N SER A 200 -0.08 -19.69 9.36
CA SER A 200 -1.30 -20.47 9.63
C SER A 200 -1.78 -20.27 11.07
N GLY A 201 -3.07 -19.98 11.24
CA GLY A 201 -3.71 -19.85 12.55
C GLY A 201 -3.63 -18.47 13.20
N SER A 202 -2.91 -17.50 12.62
CA SER A 202 -2.83 -16.13 13.17
C SER A 202 -3.61 -15.08 12.38
N TYR A 203 -4.38 -15.47 11.35
CA TYR A 203 -5.31 -14.57 10.66
C TYR A 203 -6.55 -14.25 11.52
N ASP A 204 -7.01 -13.00 11.52
CA ASP A 204 -8.24 -12.58 12.21
C ASP A 204 -9.11 -11.70 11.32
N PRO A 205 -10.18 -12.24 10.72
CA PRO A 205 -11.04 -11.49 9.81
C PRO A 205 -11.92 -10.45 10.52
N ILE A 206 -12.00 -10.45 11.86
CA ILE A 206 -12.93 -9.61 12.63
C ILE A 206 -12.22 -8.45 13.34
N ASN A 207 -11.05 -8.71 13.95
CA ASN A 207 -10.36 -7.73 14.80
C ASN A 207 -8.98 -7.31 14.26
N TRP A 208 -8.69 -7.56 12.98
CA TRP A 208 -7.41 -7.18 12.38
C TRP A 208 -7.10 -5.68 12.54
N GLN A 209 -8.13 -4.82 12.52
CA GLN A 209 -8.00 -3.36 12.66
C GLN A 209 -7.52 -2.91 14.04
N ASP A 210 -7.69 -3.75 15.06
CA ASP A 210 -7.30 -3.47 16.45
C ASP A 210 -5.91 -4.03 16.78
N ARG A 211 -5.26 -4.71 15.84
CA ARG A 211 -3.91 -5.26 16.01
C ARG A 211 -2.86 -4.14 16.05
N ASP A 212 -1.77 -4.39 16.76
CA ASP A 212 -0.63 -3.49 16.81
C ASP A 212 0.33 -3.70 15.62
N SER A 213 0.98 -2.64 15.13
CA SER A 213 1.79 -2.70 13.91
C SER A 213 3.07 -3.49 14.15
N VAL A 214 3.68 -3.34 15.33
CA VAL A 214 4.87 -4.09 15.72
C VAL A 214 4.52 -5.58 15.80
N TRP A 215 3.43 -5.92 16.52
CA TRP A 215 2.95 -7.30 16.59
C TRP A 215 2.71 -7.89 15.19
N THR A 216 2.10 -7.12 14.30
CA THR A 216 1.77 -7.54 12.93
C THR A 216 3.03 -7.92 12.14
N HIS A 217 4.06 -7.07 12.17
CA HIS A 217 5.32 -7.35 11.48
C HIS A 217 6.10 -8.49 12.15
N GLN A 218 6.07 -8.57 13.47
CA GLN A 218 6.61 -9.69 14.26
C GLN A 218 5.96 -11.05 13.91
N HIS A 219 4.77 -11.05 13.32
CA HIS A 219 4.10 -12.26 12.83
C HIS A 219 4.23 -12.45 11.31
N GLY A 220 5.07 -11.66 10.63
CA GLY A 220 5.33 -11.80 9.20
C GLY A 220 4.22 -11.25 8.29
N TYR A 221 3.47 -10.25 8.76
CA TYR A 221 2.49 -9.53 7.95
C TYR A 221 3.02 -8.15 7.54
N VAL A 222 2.77 -7.73 6.30
CA VAL A 222 3.20 -6.40 5.82
C VAL A 222 2.29 -5.27 6.31
N THR A 223 1.05 -5.53 6.68
CA THR A 223 0.11 -4.54 7.23
C THR A 223 -0.86 -5.22 8.20
N HIS A 224 -1.58 -4.44 9.01
CA HIS A 224 -2.65 -5.00 9.84
C HIS A 224 -3.70 -5.70 8.99
N TYR A 225 -4.03 -5.11 7.83
CA TYR A 225 -5.02 -5.63 6.91
C TYR A 225 -4.58 -6.95 6.27
N ALA A 226 -3.29 -7.10 5.96
CA ALA A 226 -2.70 -8.37 5.53
C ALA A 226 -2.97 -9.50 6.54
N SER A 227 -3.13 -9.18 7.82
CA SER A 227 -3.41 -10.17 8.85
C SER A 227 -4.89 -10.59 8.96
N SER A 228 -5.76 -10.06 8.10
CA SER A 228 -7.20 -10.37 8.09
C SER A 228 -7.52 -11.73 7.46
N ALA A 229 -6.88 -12.04 6.33
CA ALA A 229 -7.07 -13.29 5.59
C ALA A 229 -5.90 -13.56 4.64
N THR A 230 -5.71 -14.83 4.23
CA THR A 230 -4.58 -15.25 3.38
C THR A 230 -4.52 -14.54 2.03
N TYR A 231 -5.69 -14.27 1.43
CA TYR A 231 -5.77 -13.65 0.11
C TYR A 231 -5.53 -12.15 0.17
N GLU A 232 -5.93 -11.49 1.27
CA GLU A 232 -5.60 -10.09 1.56
C GLU A 232 -4.11 -9.93 1.83
N ASP A 233 -3.53 -10.82 2.63
CA ASP A 233 -2.08 -10.87 2.89
C ASP A 233 -1.25 -10.96 1.62
N PHE A 234 -1.69 -11.83 0.70
CA PHE A 234 -0.99 -12.05 -0.57
C PHE A 234 -0.95 -10.78 -1.42
N VAL A 235 -2.10 -10.12 -1.60
CA VAL A 235 -2.17 -8.92 -2.43
C VAL A 235 -1.55 -7.71 -1.75
N GLU A 236 -1.65 -7.60 -0.42
CA GLU A 236 -1.01 -6.57 0.38
C GLU A 236 0.50 -6.67 0.30
N THR A 237 1.04 -7.90 0.30
CA THR A 237 2.47 -8.14 0.13
C THR A 237 2.95 -7.58 -1.21
N LEU A 238 2.21 -7.83 -2.30
CA LEU A 238 2.55 -7.30 -3.62
C LEU A 238 2.37 -5.78 -3.73
N SER A 239 1.28 -5.24 -3.20
CA SER A 239 0.98 -3.80 -3.25
C SER A 239 2.04 -2.99 -2.47
N CYS A 240 2.37 -3.40 -1.24
CA CYS A 240 3.38 -2.75 -0.42
C CYS A 240 4.76 -2.78 -1.08
N ILE A 241 5.16 -3.85 -1.77
CA ILE A 241 6.45 -3.89 -2.47
C ILE A 241 6.52 -2.73 -3.47
N ILE A 242 5.44 -2.52 -4.22
CA ILE A 242 5.42 -1.53 -5.30
C ILE A 242 5.30 -0.11 -4.76
N THR A 243 4.47 0.14 -3.75
CA THR A 243 4.06 1.50 -3.38
C THR A 243 4.73 2.09 -2.15
N ASP A 244 5.21 1.26 -1.22
CA ASP A 244 5.58 1.78 0.10
C ASP A 244 6.95 2.44 0.11
N THR A 245 7.11 3.45 0.94
CA THR A 245 8.38 4.17 1.04
C THR A 245 9.49 3.29 1.63
N LYS A 246 10.74 3.65 1.35
CA LYS A 246 11.94 3.05 1.96
C LYS A 246 11.83 3.03 3.50
N HIS A 247 11.37 4.14 4.08
CA HIS A 247 11.15 4.26 5.52
C HIS A 247 10.12 3.26 6.07
N ARG A 248 8.97 3.11 5.40
CA ARG A 248 7.95 2.14 5.83
C ARG A 248 8.49 0.70 5.76
N TRP A 249 9.19 0.35 4.69
CA TRP A 249 9.80 -0.97 4.56
C TRP A 249 10.86 -1.23 5.62
N MET A 250 11.69 -0.24 5.93
CA MET A 250 12.70 -0.41 6.96
C MET A 250 12.09 -0.65 8.35
N ASN A 251 11.02 0.08 8.69
CA ASN A 251 10.28 -0.17 9.93
C ASN A 251 9.69 -1.59 9.99
N ARG A 252 9.21 -2.13 8.86
CA ARG A 252 8.72 -3.51 8.79
C ARG A 252 9.83 -4.51 9.07
N ILE A 253 10.98 -4.33 8.43
CA ILE A 253 12.14 -5.21 8.58
C ILE A 253 12.62 -5.20 10.03
N ILE A 254 12.78 -4.02 10.62
CA ILE A 254 13.18 -3.86 12.03
C ILE A 254 12.19 -4.56 12.96
N ASN A 255 10.90 -4.29 12.81
CA ASN A 255 9.87 -4.87 13.67
C ASN A 255 9.77 -6.39 13.50
N ALA A 256 9.84 -6.90 12.27
CA ALA A 256 9.80 -8.33 12.00
C ALA A 256 11.04 -9.07 12.55
N ALA A 257 12.22 -8.43 12.52
CA ALA A 257 13.48 -8.96 13.04
C ALA A 257 13.61 -8.84 14.57
N SER A 258 12.77 -8.03 15.23
CA SER A 258 12.86 -7.78 16.68
C SER A 258 12.65 -9.01 17.58
N MET A 259 12.10 -10.10 17.03
CA MET A 259 11.96 -11.40 17.73
C MET A 259 13.13 -12.35 17.49
N GLY A 260 14.15 -11.93 16.74
CA GLY A 260 15.27 -12.76 16.32
C GLY A 260 15.26 -13.04 14.82
N VAL A 261 16.43 -13.43 14.33
CA VAL A 261 16.73 -13.79 12.93
C VAL A 261 17.39 -15.16 12.94
N ARG A 262 17.03 -16.09 12.05
CA ARG A 262 17.74 -17.37 11.98
C ARG A 262 19.12 -17.20 11.36
N GLN A 263 20.03 -18.07 11.76
CA GLN A 263 21.35 -18.16 11.16
C GLN A 263 21.24 -18.41 9.65
N GLY A 264 21.89 -17.55 8.85
CA GLY A 264 21.87 -17.61 7.38
C GLY A 264 20.81 -16.75 6.69
N ASP A 265 19.85 -16.18 7.44
CA ASP A 265 18.84 -15.27 6.86
C ASP A 265 19.32 -13.81 6.82
N LYS A 266 20.51 -13.52 7.37
CA LYS A 266 21.12 -12.18 7.37
C LYS A 266 21.32 -11.69 5.92
N GLU A 267 21.84 -12.54 5.06
CA GLU A 267 22.08 -12.24 3.65
C GLU A 267 20.76 -11.95 2.92
N ASP A 268 19.71 -12.73 3.19
CA ASP A 268 18.38 -12.53 2.59
C ASP A 268 17.75 -11.19 3.02
N ILE A 269 17.96 -10.77 4.27
CA ILE A 269 17.51 -9.45 4.75
C ILE A 269 18.30 -8.34 4.04
N LEU A 270 19.61 -8.49 3.87
CA LEU A 270 20.44 -7.51 3.18
C LEU A 270 20.08 -7.43 1.68
N GLU A 271 19.78 -8.55 1.04
CA GLU A 271 19.28 -8.59 -0.34
C GLU A 271 17.90 -7.90 -0.46
N LEU A 272 17.01 -8.12 0.52
CA LEU A 272 15.74 -7.40 0.57
C LEU A 272 15.96 -5.88 0.69
N ILE A 273 16.85 -5.43 1.58
CA ILE A 273 17.19 -4.01 1.77
C ILE A 273 17.73 -3.40 0.47
N ASP A 274 18.64 -4.10 -0.21
CA ASP A 274 19.20 -3.68 -1.51
C ASP A 274 18.11 -3.61 -2.60
N SER A 275 17.26 -4.63 -2.71
CA SER A 275 16.16 -4.68 -3.69
C SER A 275 15.13 -3.55 -3.50
N LEU A 276 15.03 -3.02 -2.28
CA LEU A 276 14.19 -1.88 -1.91
C LEU A 276 14.89 -0.53 -2.12
N ASP A 277 16.15 -0.54 -2.55
CA ASP A 277 17.03 0.62 -2.74
C ASP A 277 17.23 1.41 -1.43
N ILE A 278 17.31 0.70 -0.30
CA ILE A 278 17.51 1.31 1.02
C ILE A 278 19.01 1.43 1.29
N ASP A 279 19.50 2.66 1.32
CA ASP A 279 20.86 2.98 1.74
C ASP A 279 20.94 2.97 3.29
N LEU A 280 21.63 1.98 3.84
CA LEU A 280 21.86 1.85 5.29
C LEU A 280 22.87 2.88 5.83
N ASP A 281 23.73 3.42 4.97
CA ASP A 281 24.75 4.40 5.32
C ASP A 281 24.29 5.85 5.10
N ALA A 282 23.07 6.04 4.58
CA ALA A 282 22.51 7.35 4.27
C ALA A 282 22.56 8.28 5.51
N PRO A 283 23.17 9.48 5.43
CA PRO A 283 23.32 10.36 6.58
C PRO A 283 21.98 10.77 7.20
N LYS A 284 21.86 10.64 8.53
CA LYS A 284 20.67 11.04 9.32
C LYS A 284 19.40 10.19 9.08
N SER A 285 19.51 8.97 8.57
CA SER A 285 18.34 8.09 8.47
C SER A 285 17.99 7.49 9.83
N HIS A 286 16.70 7.29 10.09
CA HIS A 286 16.20 6.74 11.36
C HIS A 286 16.63 5.28 11.61
N TRP A 287 17.17 4.61 10.59
CA TRP A 287 17.65 3.23 10.62
C TRP A 287 19.17 3.10 10.62
N ASN A 288 19.93 4.20 10.74
CA ASN A 288 21.40 4.16 10.80
C ASN A 288 21.95 3.39 12.03
N ASN A 289 21.06 2.95 12.93
CA ASN A 289 21.36 2.14 14.11
C ASN A 289 20.79 0.71 14.00
N PHE A 290 20.29 0.30 12.83
CA PHE A 290 19.87 -1.09 12.60
C PHE A 290 21.06 -1.92 12.17
N THR A 291 21.37 -2.96 12.94
CA THR A 291 22.48 -3.88 12.68
C THR A 291 22.03 -5.31 12.90
N LEU A 292 22.45 -6.21 12.00
CA LEU A 292 22.25 -7.65 12.12
C LEU A 292 23.54 -8.32 12.61
N TYR A 293 23.47 -8.99 13.74
CA TYR A 293 24.58 -9.72 14.33
C TYR A 293 24.54 -11.20 13.97
N GLU A 294 25.71 -11.82 13.85
CA GLU A 294 25.86 -13.27 13.81
C GLU A 294 26.00 -13.81 15.24
N GLU A 295 25.44 -14.99 15.51
CA GLU A 295 25.51 -15.64 16.84
C GLU A 295 26.96 -15.83 17.32
N SER A 296 27.91 -16.01 16.40
CA SER A 296 29.35 -16.09 16.71
C SER A 296 29.98 -14.78 17.19
N GLU A 297 29.29 -13.65 17.04
CA GLU A 297 29.73 -12.33 17.52
C GLU A 297 29.27 -12.06 18.97
N TYR A 298 28.48 -12.97 19.55
CA TYR A 298 28.00 -12.90 20.93
C TYR A 298 29.07 -13.42 21.91
N ASN A 299 29.36 -12.62 22.94
CA ASN A 299 30.26 -12.99 24.01
C ASN A 299 29.47 -13.47 25.24
N ASP A 300 29.45 -14.79 25.43
CA ASP A 300 28.78 -15.48 26.55
C ASP A 300 29.25 -15.04 27.96
N GLN A 301 30.43 -14.43 28.07
CA GLN A 301 31.00 -14.02 29.36
C GLN A 301 30.57 -12.61 29.77
N THR A 302 30.26 -11.76 28.80
CA THR A 302 29.87 -10.36 29.02
C THR A 302 28.39 -10.10 28.75
N ASP A 303 27.66 -11.06 28.14
CA ASP A 303 26.29 -10.85 27.64
C ASP A 303 26.23 -9.67 26.65
N GLU A 304 27.31 -9.48 25.88
CA GLU A 304 27.49 -8.39 24.92
C GLU A 304 27.93 -8.97 23.57
N TYR A 305 27.47 -8.38 22.46
CA TYR A 305 28.04 -8.62 21.14
C TYR A 305 29.30 -7.75 20.97
N ASP A 306 30.42 -8.30 20.46
CA ASP A 306 31.67 -7.54 20.31
C ASP A 306 31.45 -6.30 19.41
N PRO A 307 31.58 -5.08 19.94
CA PRO A 307 31.15 -3.84 19.29
C PRO A 307 32.15 -3.29 18.26
N THR A 308 33.19 -4.04 17.88
CA THR A 308 34.19 -3.54 16.91
C THR A 308 33.61 -3.24 15.53
N ASN A 309 32.38 -3.65 15.21
CA ASN A 309 31.56 -3.06 14.15
C ASN A 309 30.07 -2.96 14.54
N ARG A 310 29.73 -1.81 15.15
CA ARG A 310 28.44 -1.03 15.25
C ARG A 310 27.12 -1.72 14.88
N TYR A 311 25.95 -1.55 15.53
CA TYR A 311 25.46 -1.22 16.90
C TYR A 311 23.96 -1.65 16.99
N VAL A 312 23.56 -2.22 18.14
CA VAL A 312 22.17 -2.52 18.55
C VAL A 312 21.42 -1.21 18.85
N LEU A 313 20.13 -1.19 18.54
CA LEU A 313 19.22 -0.14 18.96
C LEU A 313 18.90 -0.45 20.46
N GLU A 314 19.56 0.26 21.38
CA GLU A 314 19.37 0.07 22.83
C GLU A 314 17.94 0.45 23.22
N ASP A 315 17.21 -0.52 23.78
CA ASP A 315 15.98 -0.25 24.50
C ASP A 315 16.31 0.39 25.85
N HIS A 316 15.56 1.42 26.23
CA HIS A 316 15.59 1.96 27.58
C HIS A 316 15.03 0.89 28.53
N ARG A 317 15.91 0.03 29.07
CA ARG A 317 15.58 -0.82 30.22
C ARG A 317 15.39 0.08 31.44
N LEU A 318 14.15 0.38 31.78
CA LEU A 318 13.78 0.65 33.16
C LEU A 318 12.92 -0.50 33.67
N LEU A 319 13.44 -1.14 34.69
CA LEU A 319 12.71 -2.00 35.61
C LEU A 319 11.44 -1.22 36.04
N ASP A 320 10.29 -1.85 35.88
CA ASP A 320 8.94 -1.35 36.22
C ASP A 320 8.22 -0.49 35.15
N ASN A 321 7.65 -1.17 34.13
CA ASN A 321 6.41 -0.82 33.40
C ASN A 321 6.16 0.65 32.92
N GLU A 322 7.19 1.49 32.85
CA GLU A 322 7.10 2.89 32.44
C GLU A 322 8.18 3.22 31.41
N VAL A 323 7.78 3.91 30.34
CA VAL A 323 8.67 4.37 29.26
C VAL A 323 8.95 5.85 29.44
N VAL A 324 10.20 6.25 29.23
CA VAL A 324 10.68 7.62 29.42
C VAL A 324 11.20 8.17 28.09
N ASN A 325 10.93 9.43 27.78
CA ASN A 325 11.48 10.05 26.58
C ASN A 325 13.01 10.31 26.70
N LYS A 326 13.64 10.67 25.58
CA LYS A 326 15.09 10.96 25.48
C LYS A 326 15.60 12.03 26.47
N ALA A 327 14.72 12.90 26.95
CA ALA A 327 15.05 13.98 27.88
C ALA A 327 14.82 13.62 29.37
N ALA A 328 14.32 12.41 29.65
CA ALA A 328 13.99 11.93 30.99
C ALA A 328 12.90 12.74 31.74
N ASP A 329 12.10 13.53 31.03
CA ASP A 329 11.16 14.50 31.63
C ASP A 329 9.67 14.10 31.50
N ALA A 330 9.36 13.05 30.74
CA ALA A 330 8.00 12.54 30.56
C ALA A 330 7.94 11.01 30.64
N TYR A 331 6.88 10.49 31.29
CA TYR A 331 6.68 9.07 31.61
C TYR A 331 5.32 8.58 31.09
N VAL A 332 5.26 7.41 30.47
CA VAL A 332 4.00 6.75 30.05
C VAL A 332 3.96 5.29 30.48
N LYS A 333 2.81 4.84 31.00
CA LYS A 333 2.59 3.43 31.38
C LYS A 333 2.42 2.53 30.15
N GLN A 334 3.14 1.41 30.15
CA GLN A 334 3.36 0.46 29.06
C GLN A 334 2.11 -0.10 28.31
N TYR A 335 0.89 0.15 28.78
CA TYR A 335 -0.33 -0.52 28.28
C TYR A 335 -1.46 0.39 27.80
N ARG A 336 -1.23 1.69 27.50
CA ARG A 336 -2.32 2.54 26.97
C ARG A 336 -1.90 3.45 25.81
N TYR A 337 -1.94 2.88 24.61
CA TYR A 337 -1.87 3.60 23.33
C TYR A 337 -2.93 4.71 23.16
N LYS A 338 -4.04 4.68 23.92
CA LYS A 338 -5.14 5.66 23.79
C LYS A 338 -4.75 7.11 24.08
N GLU A 339 -3.62 7.37 24.74
CA GLU A 339 -3.14 8.73 25.06
C GLU A 339 -2.10 9.25 24.04
N VAL A 340 -1.54 8.39 23.18
CA VAL A 340 -0.54 8.75 22.16
C VAL A 340 -1.21 9.29 20.86
N ARG A 341 -2.52 9.06 20.70
CA ARG A 341 -3.30 9.49 19.52
C ARG A 341 -3.42 11.00 19.28
N HIS A 342 -2.87 11.85 20.15
CA HIS A 342 -2.85 13.29 19.92
C HIS A 342 -1.73 13.77 18.98
N PHE A 343 -0.84 12.88 18.49
CA PHE A 343 0.39 13.32 17.81
C PHE A 343 0.58 12.98 16.31
N ASN A 344 0.04 11.90 15.72
CA ASN A 344 0.57 11.48 14.40
C ASN A 344 -0.45 11.51 13.24
N SER A 345 -0.46 12.63 12.52
CA SER A 345 -0.87 12.72 11.11
C SER A 345 0.40 12.68 10.24
N PHE A 346 0.81 11.50 9.74
CA PHE A 346 1.97 11.33 8.82
C PHE A 346 3.24 12.14 9.13
N LYS A 347 3.40 12.51 10.39
CA LYS A 347 4.54 13.21 10.97
C LYS A 347 4.83 12.49 12.27
N ASP A 348 6.12 12.37 12.54
CA ASP A 348 6.74 11.90 13.78
C ASP A 348 7.10 10.40 13.80
N GLU A 349 8.35 10.18 13.37
CA GLU A 349 9.41 9.65 14.24
C GLU A 349 8.93 9.29 15.66
N PHE A 350 8.61 8.03 15.95
CA PHE A 350 8.77 7.44 17.30
C PHE A 350 8.66 5.92 17.19
N LEU A 351 9.82 5.26 17.16
CA LEU A 351 9.99 3.86 17.56
C LEU A 351 10.19 3.85 19.09
N PRO A 352 9.31 3.17 19.85
CA PRO A 352 9.80 2.45 21.03
C PRO A 352 9.23 1.02 21.10
N TRP A 353 10.05 0.15 21.67
CA TRP A 353 10.14 -1.31 21.56
C TRP A 353 9.13 -2.15 22.34
N VAL A 354 9.04 -3.44 21.98
CA VAL A 354 8.69 -4.55 22.90
C VAL A 354 9.45 -5.84 22.55
N LYS A 355 10.06 -6.47 23.57
CA LYS A 355 10.59 -7.85 23.56
C LYS A 355 9.44 -8.88 23.58
N ILE A 356 9.49 -9.91 22.74
CA ILE A 356 8.65 -11.10 22.89
C ILE A 356 9.53 -12.35 22.87
N SER A 357 9.50 -13.13 23.95
CA SER A 357 10.04 -14.48 23.97
C SER A 357 9.02 -15.44 23.36
N SER A 358 9.38 -16.17 22.31
CA SER A 358 8.82 -17.51 22.02
C SER A 358 9.45 -18.10 20.76
N ASP A 359 9.84 -19.38 20.87
CA ASP A 359 10.16 -20.37 19.83
C ASP A 359 10.86 -19.89 18.53
N GLU A 360 12.05 -20.44 18.28
CA GLU A 360 12.82 -20.33 17.02
C GLU A 360 12.01 -20.66 15.74
N ASP A 361 10.87 -21.34 15.91
CA ASP A 361 9.95 -21.72 14.83
C ASP A 361 9.08 -20.54 14.31
N LEU A 362 9.06 -19.38 14.98
CA LEU A 362 8.16 -18.25 14.67
C LEU A 362 8.84 -16.86 14.60
N THR A 363 10.02 -16.75 14.00
CA THR A 363 10.64 -15.44 13.72
C THR A 363 9.86 -14.71 12.60
N GLY A 364 9.30 -13.54 12.91
CA GLY A 364 8.48 -12.73 11.99
C GLY A 364 9.15 -12.38 10.68
N ILE A 365 10.45 -12.06 10.73
CA ILE A 365 11.25 -11.73 9.53
C ILE A 365 11.35 -12.91 8.57
N ASN A 366 11.42 -14.15 9.06
CA ASN A 366 11.52 -15.32 8.21
C ASN A 366 10.19 -15.63 7.53
N SER A 367 9.09 -15.45 8.27
CA SER A 367 7.75 -15.52 7.69
C SER A 367 7.56 -14.45 6.63
N LEU A 368 8.05 -13.23 6.86
CA LEU A 368 8.02 -12.14 5.89
C LEU A 368 8.84 -12.48 4.63
N LEU A 369 10.10 -12.87 4.78
CA LEU A 369 10.97 -13.25 3.66
C LEU A 369 10.38 -14.39 2.82
N LYS A 370 9.88 -15.45 3.47
CA LYS A 370 9.25 -16.58 2.79
C LYS A 370 7.98 -16.18 2.03
N LYS A 371 7.17 -15.29 2.59
CA LYS A 371 6.01 -14.74 1.88
C LYS A 371 6.41 -13.89 0.68
N LEU A 372 7.42 -13.03 0.85
CA LEU A 372 7.96 -12.21 -0.24
C LEU A 372 8.48 -13.09 -1.38
N ASP A 373 9.24 -14.15 -1.10
CA ASP A 373 9.70 -15.11 -2.10
C ASP A 373 8.51 -15.76 -2.83
N ILE A 374 7.55 -16.34 -2.11
CA ILE A 374 6.39 -17.01 -2.72
C ILE A 374 5.58 -16.03 -3.59
N ALA A 375 5.31 -14.81 -3.10
CA ALA A 375 4.49 -13.83 -3.81
C ALA A 375 5.20 -13.30 -5.07
N THR A 376 6.48 -12.93 -4.95
CA THR A 376 7.25 -12.39 -6.08
C THR A 376 7.51 -13.46 -7.15
N LYS A 377 7.84 -14.68 -6.73
CA LYS A 377 8.00 -15.83 -7.64
C LYS A 377 6.71 -16.14 -8.38
N TRP A 378 5.57 -16.20 -7.68
CA TRP A 378 4.27 -16.39 -8.33
C TRP A 378 4.02 -15.29 -9.37
N TYR A 379 4.31 -14.04 -9.03
CA TYR A 379 4.07 -12.89 -9.91
C TYR A 379 4.90 -12.99 -11.19
N THR A 380 6.16 -13.40 -11.07
CA THR A 380 7.07 -13.60 -12.20
C THR A 380 6.69 -14.81 -13.04
N GLU A 381 6.49 -15.98 -12.44
CA GLU A 381 6.19 -17.22 -13.17
C GLU A 381 4.86 -17.16 -13.93
N ASN A 382 3.86 -16.48 -13.37
CA ASN A 382 2.53 -16.44 -13.95
C ASN A 382 2.32 -15.28 -14.92
N TRP A 383 3.03 -14.17 -14.74
CA TRP A 383 2.74 -12.92 -15.46
C TRP A 383 3.98 -12.28 -16.09
N GLY A 384 5.18 -12.82 -15.89
CA GLY A 384 6.42 -12.20 -16.35
C GLY A 384 6.74 -10.89 -15.63
N LEU A 385 6.06 -10.63 -14.50
CA LEU A 385 6.18 -9.39 -13.73
C LEU A 385 7.14 -9.57 -12.56
N TYR A 386 8.10 -8.65 -12.46
CA TYR A 386 9.10 -8.62 -11.40
C TYR A 386 8.76 -7.49 -10.41
N ALA A 387 8.28 -7.82 -9.21
CA ALA A 387 7.71 -6.85 -8.27
C ALA A 387 8.67 -5.69 -7.92
N PHE A 388 9.93 -6.00 -7.61
CA PHE A 388 10.95 -4.98 -7.30
C PHE A 388 11.36 -4.15 -8.52
N THR A 389 11.22 -4.69 -9.74
CA THR A 389 11.41 -3.89 -10.96
C THR A 389 10.24 -2.94 -11.20
N LEU A 390 9.01 -3.38 -10.96
CA LEU A 390 7.84 -2.49 -10.98
C LEU A 390 7.98 -1.38 -9.94
N ARG A 391 8.42 -1.71 -8.72
CA ARG A 391 8.76 -0.72 -7.67
C ARG A 391 9.74 0.33 -8.19
N ARG A 392 10.88 -0.09 -8.74
CA ARG A 392 11.90 0.83 -9.26
C ARG A 392 11.34 1.76 -10.35
N GLU A 393 10.53 1.23 -11.26
CA GLU A 393 9.87 2.04 -12.29
C GLU A 393 8.94 3.09 -11.66
N VAL A 394 8.09 2.68 -10.71
CA VAL A 394 7.17 3.59 -10.03
C VAL A 394 7.94 4.68 -9.29
N VAL A 395 8.98 4.33 -8.55
CA VAL A 395 9.84 5.29 -7.82
C VAL A 395 10.55 6.24 -8.78
N GLU A 396 11.08 5.74 -9.91
CA GLU A 396 11.72 6.58 -10.92
C GLU A 396 10.73 7.57 -11.52
N ARG A 397 9.53 7.12 -11.90
CA ARG A 397 8.48 7.99 -12.43
C ARG A 397 8.02 9.02 -11.42
N GLN A 398 7.88 8.62 -10.15
CA GLN A 398 7.55 9.52 -9.04
C GLN A 398 8.61 10.60 -8.84
N SER A 399 9.90 10.28 -8.98
CA SER A 399 10.98 11.28 -8.93
C SER A 399 10.91 12.31 -10.07
N LYS A 400 10.33 11.92 -11.20
CA LYS A 400 10.13 12.74 -12.41
C LYS A 400 8.72 13.33 -12.51
N ILE A 401 7.89 13.22 -11.47
CA ILE A 401 6.47 13.61 -11.54
C ILE A 401 6.28 15.09 -11.89
N ASN A 402 7.19 15.97 -11.43
CA ASN A 402 7.13 17.40 -11.72
C ASN A 402 7.51 17.71 -13.17
N ASP A 403 8.49 16.99 -13.73
CA ASP A 403 8.85 17.13 -15.15
C ASP A 403 7.69 16.64 -16.03
N TYR A 404 7.05 15.52 -15.67
CA TYR A 404 5.85 15.02 -16.33
C TYR A 404 4.71 16.05 -16.29
N LEU A 405 4.43 16.64 -15.13
CA LEU A 405 3.40 17.67 -14.98
C LEU A 405 3.64 18.91 -15.84
N GLN A 406 4.90 19.28 -16.05
CA GLN A 406 5.25 20.48 -16.83
C GLN A 406 5.24 20.24 -18.35
N ASN A 407 5.59 19.04 -18.79
CA ASN A 407 5.85 18.77 -20.20
C ASN A 407 4.75 17.95 -20.88
N ASP A 408 4.05 17.08 -20.14
CA ASP A 408 3.17 16.05 -20.72
C ASP A 408 1.72 16.16 -20.23
N VAL A 409 1.44 17.03 -19.26
CA VAL A 409 0.09 17.22 -18.71
C VAL A 409 -0.53 18.50 -19.22
N THR A 410 -1.77 18.40 -19.72
CA THR A 410 -2.60 19.54 -20.10
C THR A 410 -3.86 19.53 -19.25
N ILE A 411 -4.08 20.58 -18.46
CA ILE A 411 -5.32 20.78 -17.72
C ILE A 411 -6.27 21.63 -18.55
N TYR A 412 -7.48 21.12 -18.76
CA TYR A 412 -8.53 21.76 -19.53
C TYR A 412 -9.45 22.54 -18.59
N GLU A 413 -9.68 23.82 -18.90
CA GLU A 413 -10.69 24.63 -18.20
C GLU A 413 -12.10 24.31 -18.70
N LEU A 414 -13.10 24.47 -17.83
CA LEU A 414 -14.51 24.38 -18.23
C LEU A 414 -14.84 25.56 -19.14
N LYS A 415 -15.23 25.26 -20.39
CA LYS A 415 -15.59 26.28 -21.39
C LYS A 415 -17.00 26.84 -21.22
#